data_AF-A0A2M8T6C5-F1
#
_entry.id   AF-A0A2M8T6C5-F1
#
_cell.length_a   1.000
_cell.length_b   1.000
_cell.length_c   1.000
_cell.angle_alpha   90.00
_cell.angle_beta   90.00
_cell.angle_gamma   90.00
#
_symmetry.space_group_name_H-M   'P 1'
#
loop_
_entity.id
_entity.type
_entity.pdbx_description
1 polymer ?
#
loop_
_entity_poly.entity_id
_entity_poly.type
_entity_poly.pdbx_seq_one_letter_code
_entity_poly.pdbx_strand_id
1 'polypeptide(L)'
;MIYKAEFTAENLKSRLISPAIFGNIAKVFYDILPYEKANELVKKLGKTLISDMIGGKKLEDAITKVKEDKKKLYLDELYGKSSDEMKKIDKNHRNFTEDLKEKRSVFRDYKIATRNLQIDSGIKTARLRSSINRFNGKAEDGKLFCSEENKYSQEDIFCIYIKCDDLKIMGYIELAFDIIEKVGIGTDTSIGNGVIRFIRNNDKIFEETEDIRLYKNGNKALNIASTIITSELIDKDYKFVDYIVKRYDSKTPNMVKPFYHYIEAGSTLEEKAEPIGNIISDINGIKTYSCVFPIEI
;
A
#
# COMPACT_ATOMS: atom_id res chain seq x y z
N MET A 1 2.87 -14.52 14.93
CA MET A 1 2.94 -13.27 15.71
C MET A 1 2.87 -12.09 14.76
N ILE A 2 2.46 -10.90 15.21
CA ILE A 2 2.49 -9.67 14.39
C ILE A 2 3.55 -8.74 14.96
N TYR A 3 4.42 -8.25 14.08
CA TYR A 3 5.45 -7.28 14.39
C TYR A 3 5.14 -5.95 13.72
N LYS A 4 5.51 -4.86 14.36
CA LYS A 4 5.35 -3.49 13.87
C LYS A 4 6.70 -2.79 13.85
N ALA A 5 7.01 -2.15 12.73
CA ALA A 5 8.11 -1.19 12.62
C ALA A 5 7.54 0.21 12.40
N GLU A 6 7.97 1.16 13.22
CA GLU A 6 7.63 2.57 13.07
C GLU A 6 8.80 3.32 12.41
N PHE A 7 8.50 4.26 11.52
CA PHE A 7 9.52 5.05 10.85
C PHE A 7 9.00 6.40 10.36
N THR A 8 9.94 7.29 10.10
CA THR A 8 9.70 8.52 9.34
C THR A 8 10.30 8.38 7.94
N ALA A 9 9.73 9.08 6.97
CA ALA A 9 10.25 9.19 5.62
C ALA A 9 10.21 10.66 5.19
N GLU A 10 11.19 11.13 4.43
CA GLU A 10 11.16 12.50 3.91
C GLU A 10 10.45 12.56 2.56
N ASN A 11 10.83 11.65 1.67
CA ASN A 11 10.28 11.57 0.33
C ASN A 11 10.40 10.16 -0.28
N LEU A 12 9.38 9.78 -1.05
CA LEU A 12 9.32 8.52 -1.78
C LEU A 12 8.84 8.74 -3.21
N LYS A 13 9.57 8.19 -4.18
CA LYS A 13 9.17 8.16 -5.61
C LYS A 13 7.83 7.48 -5.84
N SER A 14 7.56 6.45 -5.06
CA SER A 14 6.33 5.65 -5.12
C SER A 14 5.96 5.21 -3.73
N ARG A 15 4.66 5.08 -3.47
CA ARG A 15 4.16 4.53 -2.22
C ARG A 15 4.72 3.12 -1.98
N LEU A 16 5.11 2.83 -0.75
CA LEU A 16 5.59 1.52 -0.33
C LEU A 16 4.39 0.60 -0.11
N ILE A 17 4.02 -0.10 -1.18
CA ILE A 17 3.03 -1.18 -1.11
C ILE A 17 3.70 -2.49 -0.71
N SER A 18 2.92 -3.40 -0.16
CA SER A 18 3.34 -4.72 0.31
C SER A 18 4.25 -5.50 -0.68
N PRO A 19 3.92 -5.60 -2.00
CA PRO A 19 4.83 -6.17 -3.00
C PRO A 19 6.19 -5.47 -3.13
N ALA A 20 6.21 -4.14 -2.99
CA ALA A 20 7.43 -3.35 -3.09
C ALA A 20 8.31 -3.53 -1.83
N ILE A 21 7.69 -3.59 -0.64
CA ILE A 21 8.39 -3.86 0.62
C ILE A 21 9.04 -5.25 0.56
N PHE A 22 8.27 -6.28 0.18
CA PHE A 22 8.79 -7.63 -0.05
C PHE A 22 9.99 -7.62 -1.01
N GLY A 23 9.86 -6.93 -2.15
CA GLY A 23 10.91 -6.87 -3.16
C GLY A 23 12.21 -6.24 -2.64
N ASN A 24 12.13 -5.23 -1.79
CA ASN A 24 13.31 -4.61 -1.18
C ASN A 24 13.97 -5.52 -0.13
N ILE A 25 13.19 -6.23 0.70
CA ILE A 25 13.73 -7.23 1.64
C ILE A 25 14.43 -8.36 0.85
N ALA A 26 13.76 -8.91 -0.15
CA ALA A 26 14.28 -10.00 -0.96
C ALA A 26 15.57 -9.60 -1.68
N LYS A 27 15.63 -8.37 -2.21
CA LYS A 27 16.86 -7.81 -2.80
C LYS A 27 18.01 -7.84 -1.79
N VAL A 28 17.79 -7.32 -0.58
CA VAL A 28 18.85 -7.33 0.46
C VAL A 28 19.30 -8.77 0.76
N PHE A 29 18.39 -9.73 0.86
CA PHE A 29 18.78 -11.13 1.06
C PHE A 29 19.72 -11.65 -0.03
N TYR A 30 19.46 -11.33 -1.30
CA TYR A 30 20.36 -11.69 -2.41
C TYR A 30 21.66 -10.90 -2.42
N ASP A 31 21.67 -9.67 -1.91
CA ASP A 31 22.87 -8.83 -1.86
C ASP A 31 23.85 -9.30 -0.76
N ILE A 32 23.35 -9.83 0.36
CA ILE A 32 24.19 -10.14 1.55
C ILE A 32 24.36 -11.64 1.86
N LEU A 33 23.70 -12.54 1.14
CA LEU A 33 23.78 -13.99 1.39
C LEU A 33 24.09 -14.77 0.12
N PRO A 34 24.68 -15.98 0.23
CA PRO A 34 24.81 -16.89 -0.89
C PRO A 34 23.45 -17.18 -1.53
N TYR A 35 23.43 -17.29 -2.87
CA TYR A 35 22.20 -17.40 -3.66
C TYR A 35 21.22 -18.46 -3.15
N GLU A 36 21.71 -19.66 -2.83
CA GLU A 36 20.85 -20.76 -2.35
C GLU A 36 20.15 -20.42 -1.04
N LYS A 37 20.89 -19.83 -0.09
CA LYS A 37 20.37 -19.40 1.21
C LYS A 37 19.41 -18.24 1.06
N ALA A 38 19.74 -17.26 0.21
CA ALA A 38 18.85 -16.15 -0.10
C ALA A 38 17.53 -16.66 -0.71
N ASN A 39 17.60 -17.59 -1.67
CA ASN A 39 16.43 -18.18 -2.30
C ASN A 39 15.53 -18.94 -1.30
N GLU A 40 16.13 -19.70 -0.37
CA GLU A 40 15.42 -20.35 0.73
C GLU A 40 14.68 -19.32 1.60
N LEU A 41 15.38 -18.27 2.04
CA LEU A 41 14.78 -17.22 2.88
C LEU A 41 13.70 -16.43 2.16
N VAL A 42 13.86 -16.15 0.86
CA VAL A 42 12.81 -15.48 0.08
C VAL A 42 11.57 -16.36 -0.07
N LYS A 43 11.71 -17.68 -0.28
CA LYS A 43 10.56 -18.61 -0.30
C LYS A 43 9.80 -18.60 1.03
N LYS A 44 10.55 -18.53 2.13
CA LYS A 44 10.03 -18.44 3.50
C LYS A 44 9.34 -17.09 3.76
N LEU A 45 9.97 -15.98 3.36
CA LEU A 45 9.41 -14.63 3.39
C LEU A 45 8.08 -14.56 2.61
N GLY A 46 7.98 -15.26 1.48
CA GLY A 46 6.77 -15.31 0.66
C GLY A 46 5.52 -15.83 1.36
N LYS A 47 5.67 -16.50 2.52
CA LYS A 47 4.55 -17.00 3.35
C LYS A 47 4.15 -16.03 4.48
N THR A 48 4.94 -14.97 4.69
CA THR A 48 4.61 -13.93 5.68
C THR A 48 3.46 -13.07 5.16
N LEU A 49 2.82 -12.30 6.04
CA LEU A 49 1.92 -11.21 5.61
C LEU A 49 2.65 -9.90 5.86
N ILE A 50 2.65 -9.01 4.89
CA ILE A 50 3.36 -7.74 4.94
C ILE A 50 2.33 -6.67 4.58
N SER A 51 2.11 -5.69 5.45
CA SER A 51 1.21 -4.58 5.16
C SER A 51 1.81 -3.62 4.13
N ASP A 52 1.00 -2.72 3.60
CA ASP A 52 1.52 -1.51 3.00
C ASP A 52 2.17 -0.61 4.08
N MET A 53 2.87 0.43 3.66
CA MET A 53 3.15 1.58 4.53
C MET A 53 1.84 2.29 4.88
N ILE A 54 1.66 2.49 6.19
CA ILE A 54 0.44 3.03 6.79
C ILE A 54 0.80 4.17 7.74
N GLY A 55 0.21 5.35 7.61
CA GLY A 55 0.31 6.39 8.62
C GLY A 55 -0.42 5.96 9.89
N GLY A 56 0.24 6.03 11.05
CA GLY A 56 -0.30 5.50 12.31
C GLY A 56 -1.71 6.03 12.63
N LYS A 57 -1.88 7.36 12.60
CA LYS A 57 -3.19 8.02 12.82
C LYS A 57 -4.24 7.63 11.77
N LYS A 58 -3.81 7.34 10.53
CA LYS A 58 -4.72 7.00 9.43
C LYS A 58 -5.33 5.61 9.55
N LEU A 59 -4.65 4.68 10.24
CA LEU A 59 -5.19 3.33 10.44
C LEU A 59 -6.38 3.35 11.40
N GLU A 60 -6.27 4.08 12.51
CA GLU A 60 -7.36 4.26 13.47
C GLU A 60 -8.57 4.96 12.83
N ASP A 61 -8.31 6.02 12.07
CA ASP A 61 -9.34 6.70 11.27
C ASP A 61 -10.02 5.75 10.28
N ALA A 62 -9.24 4.86 9.66
CA ALA A 62 -9.73 3.88 8.71
C ALA A 62 -10.64 2.85 9.37
N ILE A 63 -10.18 2.24 10.47
CA ILE A 63 -10.97 1.27 11.25
C ILE A 63 -12.28 1.91 11.72
N THR A 64 -12.22 3.12 12.28
CA THR A 64 -13.39 3.85 12.79
C THR A 64 -14.41 4.11 11.68
N LYS A 65 -13.98 4.59 10.51
CA LYS A 65 -14.86 4.84 9.38
C LYS A 65 -15.51 3.57 8.81
N VAL A 66 -14.82 2.43 8.86
CA VAL A 66 -15.42 1.14 8.45
C VAL A 66 -16.44 0.67 9.49
N LYS A 67 -16.17 0.82 10.79
CA LYS A 67 -17.13 0.50 11.87
C LYS A 67 -18.43 1.25 11.74
N GLU A 68 -18.34 2.54 11.49
CA GLU A 68 -19.50 3.43 11.41
C GLU A 68 -20.32 3.25 10.13
N ASP A 69 -19.92 2.32 9.24
CA ASP A 69 -20.51 2.06 7.92
C ASP A 69 -20.86 3.35 7.17
N LYS A 70 -20.03 4.40 7.35
CA LYS A 70 -20.32 5.76 6.86
C LYS A 70 -20.58 5.78 5.36
N LYS A 71 -20.00 4.83 4.63
CA LYS A 71 -20.23 4.66 3.19
C LYS A 71 -21.69 4.34 2.85
N LYS A 72 -22.37 3.54 3.69
CA LYS A 72 -23.78 3.15 3.53
C LYS A 72 -24.72 4.25 3.99
N LEU A 73 -24.44 4.86 5.15
CA LEU A 73 -25.25 5.95 5.72
C LEU A 73 -25.39 7.13 4.74
N TYR A 74 -24.31 7.56 4.09
CA TYR A 74 -24.36 8.70 3.17
C TYR A 74 -25.04 8.41 1.83
N LEU A 75 -25.03 7.17 1.32
CA LEU A 75 -25.74 6.82 0.09
C LEU A 75 -27.25 6.78 0.31
N ASP A 76 -27.67 6.24 1.46
CA ASP A 76 -29.08 6.23 1.88
C ASP A 76 -29.57 7.66 2.15
N GLU A 77 -28.74 8.54 2.73
CA GLU A 77 -29.06 9.95 2.95
C GLU A 77 -29.04 10.81 1.67
N LEU A 78 -28.12 10.57 0.73
CA LEU A 78 -28.01 11.36 -0.51
C LEU A 78 -29.19 11.19 -1.46
N TYR A 79 -29.84 10.03 -1.40
CA TYR A 79 -30.95 9.69 -2.29
C TYR A 79 -32.27 9.45 -1.55
N GLY A 80 -32.25 9.31 -0.21
CA GLY A 80 -33.44 9.06 0.62
C GLY A 80 -34.21 7.81 0.18
N LYS A 81 -33.55 6.88 -0.51
CA LYS A 81 -34.18 5.81 -1.28
C LYS A 81 -33.36 4.53 -1.18
N SER A 82 -34.04 3.44 -0.89
CA SER A 82 -33.49 2.10 -0.85
C SER A 82 -32.84 1.68 -2.18
N SER A 83 -31.95 0.69 -2.14
CA SER A 83 -31.27 0.15 -3.35
C SER A 83 -32.24 -0.25 -4.47
N ASP A 84 -33.43 -0.76 -4.14
CA ASP A 84 -34.45 -1.12 -5.13
C ASP A 84 -35.21 0.08 -5.70
N GLU A 85 -35.28 1.19 -4.96
CA GLU A 85 -35.79 2.46 -5.46
C GLU A 85 -34.77 3.16 -6.38
N MET A 86 -33.48 3.00 -6.12
CA MET A 86 -32.43 3.51 -7.01
C MET A 86 -32.45 2.82 -8.39
N LYS A 87 -32.74 1.51 -8.46
CA LYS A 87 -32.90 0.76 -9.72
C LYS A 87 -34.07 1.24 -10.58
N LYS A 88 -35.05 1.94 -9.98
CA LYS A 88 -36.23 2.49 -10.66
C LYS A 88 -36.04 3.94 -11.13
N ILE A 89 -34.88 4.57 -10.88
CA ILE A 89 -34.58 5.90 -11.39
C ILE A 89 -34.25 5.79 -12.89
N ASP A 90 -35.28 5.84 -13.71
CA ASP A 90 -35.19 5.90 -15.17
C ASP A 90 -34.54 7.22 -15.63
N LYS A 91 -33.88 7.21 -16.79
CA LYS A 91 -33.17 8.34 -17.43
C LYS A 91 -34.02 9.62 -17.57
N ASN A 92 -35.34 9.50 -17.45
CA ASN A 92 -36.32 10.56 -17.65
C ASN A 92 -36.64 11.39 -16.39
N HIS A 93 -36.15 11.03 -15.20
CA HIS A 93 -36.32 11.81 -13.97
C HIS A 93 -35.20 12.82 -13.70
N ARG A 94 -34.77 13.56 -14.73
CA ARG A 94 -33.95 14.76 -14.51
C ARG A 94 -34.86 15.90 -14.06
N ASN A 95 -35.11 15.99 -12.76
CA ASN A 95 -35.82 17.11 -12.18
C ASN A 95 -34.85 18.32 -12.12
N PHE A 96 -34.91 19.20 -13.13
CA PHE A 96 -34.01 20.36 -13.26
C PHE A 96 -34.36 21.52 -12.30
N THR A 97 -35.32 21.33 -11.40
CA THR A 97 -35.78 22.32 -10.40
C THR A 97 -35.01 22.24 -9.08
N GLU A 98 -34.20 21.21 -8.86
CA GLU A 98 -33.39 21.06 -7.65
C GLU A 98 -32.09 21.88 -7.76
N ASP A 99 -31.64 22.48 -6.65
CA ASP A 99 -30.40 23.28 -6.64
C ASP A 99 -29.18 22.39 -6.92
N LEU A 100 -28.68 22.48 -8.15
CA LEU A 100 -27.51 21.77 -8.63
C LEU A 100 -26.25 22.10 -7.82
N LYS A 101 -26.16 23.25 -7.14
CA LYS A 101 -25.01 23.59 -6.29
C LYS A 101 -25.00 22.76 -5.02
N GLU A 102 -26.15 22.61 -4.37
CA GLU A 102 -26.29 21.82 -3.15
C GLU A 102 -26.01 20.34 -3.44
N LYS A 103 -26.62 19.76 -4.49
CA LYS A 103 -26.29 18.39 -4.93
C LYS A 103 -24.83 18.20 -5.30
N ARG A 104 -24.19 19.19 -5.93
CA ARG A 104 -22.75 19.14 -6.23
C ARG A 104 -21.89 19.24 -4.97
N SER A 105 -22.31 20.01 -3.95
CA SER A 105 -21.61 20.07 -2.66
C SER A 105 -21.73 18.74 -1.95
N VAL A 106 -22.95 18.22 -1.78
CA VAL A 106 -23.19 16.92 -1.14
C VAL A 106 -22.49 15.79 -1.91
N PHE A 107 -22.49 15.81 -3.25
CA PHE A 107 -21.72 14.84 -4.04
C PHE A 107 -20.20 15.02 -3.92
N ARG A 108 -19.69 16.25 -3.75
CA ARG A 108 -18.26 16.50 -3.46
C ARG A 108 -17.90 16.01 -2.07
N ASP A 109 -18.71 16.30 -1.07
CA ASP A 109 -18.52 15.87 0.32
C ASP A 109 -18.60 14.36 0.39
N TYR A 110 -19.54 13.73 -0.31
CA TYR A 110 -19.58 12.29 -0.56
C TYR A 110 -18.32 11.82 -1.26
N LYS A 111 -17.87 12.44 -2.36
CA LYS A 111 -16.64 12.03 -3.07
C LYS A 111 -15.39 12.20 -2.19
N ILE A 112 -15.41 13.10 -1.21
CA ILE A 112 -14.34 13.32 -0.23
C ILE A 112 -14.45 12.30 0.93
N ALA A 113 -15.65 11.97 1.37
CA ALA A 113 -15.94 10.98 2.41
C ALA A 113 -15.78 9.54 1.93
N THR A 114 -16.06 9.29 0.64
CA THR A 114 -15.89 8.02 -0.09
C THR A 114 -14.60 7.95 -0.88
N ARG A 115 -13.83 9.04 -0.95
CA ARG A 115 -12.39 8.93 -1.22
C ARG A 115 -11.88 7.92 -0.21
N ASN A 116 -11.23 6.88 -0.71
CA ASN A 116 -10.76 5.76 0.10
C ASN A 116 -10.12 6.23 1.40
N LEU A 117 -10.14 5.32 2.38
CA LEU A 117 -9.31 5.37 3.56
C LEU A 117 -7.85 5.50 3.11
N GLN A 118 -7.41 6.74 2.92
CA GLN A 118 -6.04 7.03 2.59
C GLN A 118 -5.26 6.73 3.84
N ILE A 119 -4.67 5.55 3.86
CA ILE A 119 -3.78 5.12 4.91
C ILE A 119 -2.38 5.73 4.73
N ASP A 120 -2.19 6.66 3.78
CA ASP A 120 -0.97 7.42 3.54
C ASP A 120 -1.28 8.94 3.51
N SER A 121 -0.42 9.76 4.13
CA SER A 121 -0.52 11.23 4.22
C SER A 121 0.27 11.97 3.14
N GLY A 122 1.01 11.28 2.26
CA GLY A 122 1.94 11.90 1.32
C GLY A 122 1.33 12.93 0.37
N ILE A 123 2.04 14.04 0.18
CA ILE A 123 1.70 15.09 -0.80
C ILE A 123 2.49 14.83 -2.07
N LYS A 124 1.78 14.66 -3.20
CA LYS A 124 2.41 14.58 -4.51
C LYS A 124 3.06 15.91 -4.87
N THR A 125 4.36 15.87 -5.12
CA THR A 125 5.16 17.01 -5.55
C THR A 125 5.90 16.69 -6.83
N ALA A 126 6.08 17.70 -7.67
CA ALA A 126 6.84 17.62 -8.90
C ALA A 126 8.15 18.38 -8.73
N ARG A 127 9.28 17.69 -8.87
CA ARG A 127 10.61 18.32 -8.88
C ARG A 127 11.13 18.38 -10.31
N LEU A 128 11.32 19.59 -10.81
CA LEU A 128 11.94 19.81 -12.11
C LEU A 128 13.44 19.57 -12.02
N ARG A 129 13.99 18.84 -12.99
CA ARG A 129 15.41 18.54 -13.10
C ARG A 129 15.87 18.81 -14.53
N SER A 130 17.16 19.14 -14.68
CA SER A 130 17.82 19.34 -15.97
C SER A 130 19.07 18.46 -16.07
N SER A 131 19.51 18.22 -17.30
CA SER A 131 20.80 17.59 -17.59
C SER A 131 21.81 18.65 -17.99
N ILE A 132 23.00 18.62 -17.40
CA ILE A 132 24.10 19.52 -17.74
C ILE A 132 25.11 18.75 -18.59
N ASN A 133 25.42 19.28 -19.78
CA ASN A 133 26.46 18.73 -20.62
C ASN A 133 27.84 19.09 -20.03
N ARG A 134 28.63 18.06 -19.73
CA ARG A 134 29.92 18.20 -19.05
C ARG A 134 31.00 18.88 -19.91
N PHE A 135 30.86 18.89 -21.24
CA PHE A 135 31.85 19.49 -22.14
C PHE A 135 31.69 21.00 -22.26
N ASN A 136 30.45 21.50 -22.25
CA ASN A 136 30.18 22.93 -22.46
C ASN A 136 29.54 23.62 -21.25
N GLY A 137 29.22 22.89 -20.17
CA GLY A 137 28.62 23.41 -18.95
C GLY A 137 27.19 23.94 -19.12
N LYS A 138 26.57 23.74 -20.28
CA LYS A 138 25.22 24.22 -20.57
C LYS A 138 24.19 23.15 -20.23
N ALA A 139 23.03 23.60 -19.77
CA ALA A 139 21.87 22.73 -19.73
C ALA A 139 21.57 22.24 -21.15
N GLU A 140 21.26 20.96 -21.30
CA GLU A 140 20.82 20.44 -22.59
C GLU A 140 19.45 21.01 -22.93
N ASP A 141 19.37 21.77 -24.03
CA ASP A 141 18.12 22.38 -24.50
C ASP A 141 17.01 21.33 -24.66
N GLY A 142 15.79 21.69 -24.22
CA GLY A 142 14.62 20.83 -24.31
C GLY A 142 14.56 19.67 -23.30
N LYS A 143 15.54 19.53 -22.39
CA LYS A 143 15.57 18.44 -21.38
C LYS A 143 15.29 18.93 -19.96
N LEU A 144 14.10 19.47 -19.75
CA LEU A 144 13.49 19.60 -18.42
C LEU A 144 12.65 18.35 -18.16
N PHE A 145 13.05 17.54 -17.18
CA PHE A 145 12.29 16.35 -16.79
C PHE A 145 11.67 16.55 -15.41
N CYS A 146 10.37 16.28 -15.36
CA CYS A 146 9.61 16.28 -14.12
C CYS A 146 9.84 14.94 -13.39
N SER A 147 10.30 15.03 -12.16
CA SER A 147 10.41 13.89 -11.25
C SER A 147 9.31 14.02 -10.20
N GLU A 148 8.26 13.22 -10.32
CA GLU A 148 7.23 13.12 -9.28
C GLU A 148 7.79 12.39 -8.05
N GLU A 149 7.50 12.94 -6.87
CA GLU A 149 7.83 12.37 -5.57
C GLU A 149 6.70 12.67 -4.57
N ASN A 150 6.40 11.73 -3.68
CA ASN A 150 5.57 11.98 -2.51
C ASN A 150 6.46 12.56 -1.42
N LYS A 151 6.10 13.73 -0.92
CA LYS A 151 6.76 14.38 0.21
C LYS A 151 5.92 14.19 1.46
N TYR A 152 6.58 13.93 2.57
CA TYR A 152 5.97 13.65 3.86
C TYR A 152 6.37 14.71 4.89
N SER A 153 5.54 14.90 5.92
CA SER A 153 5.92 15.72 7.06
C SER A 153 6.97 14.99 7.90
N GLN A 154 7.87 15.73 8.55
CA GLN A 154 8.80 15.13 9.52
C GLN A 154 8.08 14.58 10.75
N GLU A 155 6.86 15.07 11.02
CA GLU A 155 6.01 14.60 12.12
C GLU A 155 5.19 13.36 11.75
N ASP A 156 5.17 12.96 10.47
CA ASP A 156 4.41 11.80 10.03
C ASP A 156 5.14 10.50 10.44
N ILE A 157 4.49 9.73 11.32
CA ILE A 157 4.94 8.40 11.71
C ILE A 157 4.18 7.36 10.88
N PHE A 158 4.94 6.52 10.18
CA PHE A 158 4.45 5.41 9.39
C PHE A 158 4.75 4.09 10.08
N CYS A 159 3.88 3.12 9.85
CA CYS A 159 3.98 1.76 10.35
C CYS A 159 4.03 0.78 9.17
N ILE A 160 4.83 -0.27 9.31
CA ILE A 160 4.73 -1.51 8.54
C ILE A 160 4.49 -2.66 9.52
N TYR A 161 3.45 -3.44 9.25
CA TYR A 161 3.10 -4.64 10.01
C TYR A 161 3.53 -5.89 9.26
N ILE A 162 4.13 -6.83 9.98
CA ILE A 162 4.56 -8.12 9.43
C ILE A 162 4.04 -9.24 10.31
N LYS A 163 3.20 -10.12 9.75
CA LYS A 163 2.84 -11.39 10.38
C LYS A 163 3.87 -12.45 10.00
N CYS A 164 4.63 -12.89 10.99
CA CYS A 164 5.62 -13.95 10.84
C CYS A 164 5.57 -14.87 12.06
N ASP A 165 5.58 -16.19 11.82
CA ASP A 165 5.63 -17.19 12.90
C ASP A 165 7.03 -17.78 13.07
N ASP A 166 7.95 -17.52 12.12
CA ASP A 166 9.33 -18.01 12.16
C ASP A 166 10.27 -16.88 12.62
N LEU A 167 10.70 -16.96 13.88
CA LEU A 167 11.63 -16.00 14.49
C LEU A 167 12.94 -15.85 13.74
N LYS A 168 13.41 -16.90 13.05
CA LYS A 168 14.64 -16.84 12.26
C LYS A 168 14.44 -15.95 11.03
N ILE A 169 13.30 -16.07 10.35
CA ILE A 169 12.98 -15.16 9.24
C ILE A 169 12.88 -13.73 9.77
N MET A 170 12.21 -13.53 10.91
CA MET A 170 12.03 -12.20 11.48
C MET A 170 13.36 -11.51 11.78
N GLY A 171 14.35 -12.24 12.32
CA GLY A 171 15.70 -11.71 12.50
C GLY A 171 16.40 -11.30 11.19
N TYR A 172 16.14 -12.02 10.09
CA TYR A 172 16.64 -11.61 8.77
C TYR A 172 15.88 -10.40 8.22
N ILE A 173 14.58 -10.29 8.44
CA ILE A 173 13.78 -9.11 8.06
C ILE A 173 14.30 -7.87 8.78
N GLU A 174 14.59 -7.98 10.07
CA GLU A 174 15.15 -6.88 10.86
C GLU A 174 16.53 -6.43 10.35
N LEU A 175 17.42 -7.38 10.04
CA LEU A 175 18.69 -7.08 9.38
C LEU A 175 18.49 -6.39 8.03
N ALA A 176 17.51 -6.83 7.23
CA ALA A 176 17.21 -6.20 5.95
C ALA A 176 16.73 -4.75 6.13
N PHE A 177 15.90 -4.48 7.12
CA PHE A 177 15.43 -3.13 7.42
C PHE A 177 16.57 -2.23 7.92
N ASP A 178 17.49 -2.74 8.74
CA ASP A 178 18.69 -2.00 9.15
C ASP A 178 19.58 -1.61 7.95
N ILE A 179 19.70 -2.49 6.96
CA ILE A 179 20.41 -2.19 5.71
C ILE A 179 19.63 -1.17 4.86
N ILE A 180 18.31 -1.35 4.70
CA ILE A 180 17.45 -0.46 3.92
C ILE A 180 17.50 0.97 4.47
N GLU A 181 17.53 1.17 5.79
CA GLU A 181 17.68 2.49 6.40
C GLU A 181 18.95 3.22 5.93
N LYS A 182 20.05 2.46 5.73
CA LYS A 182 21.35 2.99 5.30
C LYS A 182 21.43 3.29 3.81
N VAL A 183 20.76 2.48 2.97
CA VAL A 183 20.88 2.56 1.50
C VAL A 183 19.69 3.21 0.81
N GLY A 184 18.61 3.45 1.56
CA GLY A 184 17.32 3.92 1.07
C GLY A 184 16.47 2.82 0.43
N ILE A 185 15.17 3.10 0.31
CA ILE A 185 14.17 2.19 -0.28
C ILE A 185 13.63 2.70 -1.62
N GLY A 186 13.46 1.80 -2.59
CA GLY A 186 12.88 2.13 -3.89
C GLY A 186 13.88 2.62 -4.93
N THR A 187 13.49 3.59 -5.76
CA THR A 187 14.30 4.10 -6.88
C THR A 187 14.90 5.46 -6.57
N ASP A 188 16.00 5.79 -7.26
CA ASP A 188 16.64 7.11 -7.18
C ASP A 188 17.21 7.42 -5.78
N THR A 189 17.67 6.40 -5.05
CA THR A 189 18.25 6.58 -3.71
C THR A 189 19.56 7.36 -3.73
N SER A 190 20.33 7.25 -4.82
CA SER A 190 21.59 7.99 -5.01
C SER A 190 21.44 9.50 -5.10
N ILE A 191 20.21 10.01 -5.28
CA ILE A 191 19.89 11.43 -5.33
C ILE A 191 19.02 11.86 -4.13
N GLY A 192 19.04 11.06 -3.06
CA GLY A 192 18.41 11.36 -1.78
C GLY A 192 16.92 11.02 -1.68
N ASN A 193 16.36 10.21 -2.58
CA ASN A 193 15.00 9.67 -2.41
C ASN A 193 15.02 8.39 -1.57
N GLY A 194 13.90 8.01 -0.96
CA GLY A 194 13.84 6.70 -0.29
C GLY A 194 14.48 6.68 1.08
N VAL A 195 14.83 7.84 1.65
CA VAL A 195 15.41 7.93 2.98
C VAL A 195 14.31 7.67 4.01
N ILE A 196 14.49 6.60 4.76
CA ILE A 196 13.63 6.21 5.88
C ILE A 196 14.47 6.17 7.16
N ARG A 197 13.85 6.46 8.31
CA ARG A 197 14.48 6.35 9.62
C ARG A 197 13.57 5.61 10.57
N PHE A 198 14.01 4.45 11.05
CA PHE A 198 13.25 3.61 11.96
C PHE A 198 13.33 4.13 13.39
N ILE A 199 12.18 4.16 14.06
CA ILE A 199 12.09 4.41 15.49
C ILE A 199 12.42 3.08 16.18
N ARG A 200 13.47 3.08 16.99
CA ARG A 200 13.97 1.88 17.67
C ARG A 200 13.59 1.89 19.14
N ASN A 201 13.12 0.76 19.63
CA ASN A 201 12.87 0.51 21.03
C ASN A 201 13.77 -0.66 21.48
N ASN A 202 14.57 -0.43 22.53
CA ASN A 202 15.59 -1.39 22.99
C ASN A 202 16.48 -1.90 21.84
N ASP A 203 16.97 -0.98 21.00
CA ASP A 203 17.79 -1.22 19.81
C ASP A 203 17.16 -2.08 18.70
N LYS A 204 15.87 -2.42 18.81
CA LYS A 204 15.12 -3.17 17.79
C LYS A 204 14.27 -2.25 16.92
N ILE A 205 14.20 -2.58 15.62
CA ILE A 205 13.32 -1.92 14.64
C ILE A 205 11.90 -2.47 14.75
N PHE A 206 11.77 -3.77 15.03
CA PHE A 206 10.49 -4.44 15.10
C PHE A 206 10.13 -4.84 16.52
N GLU A 207 8.91 -4.49 16.91
CA GLU A 207 8.32 -4.94 18.17
C GLU A 207 7.10 -5.82 17.90
N GLU A 208 6.91 -6.85 18.71
CA GLU A 208 5.65 -7.58 18.72
C GLU A 208 4.55 -6.62 19.19
N THR A 209 3.41 -6.64 18.50
CA THR A 209 2.32 -5.71 18.74
C THR A 209 0.98 -6.43 18.84
N GLU A 210 0.11 -5.89 19.70
CA GLU A 210 -1.31 -6.24 19.76
C GLU A 210 -2.22 -5.13 19.20
N ASP A 211 -1.63 -4.06 18.64
CA ASP A 211 -2.35 -2.90 18.07
C ASP A 211 -3.34 -3.32 16.97
N ILE A 212 -3.02 -4.42 16.27
CA ILE A 212 -3.88 -5.06 15.29
C ILE A 212 -4.02 -6.55 15.57
N ARG A 213 -5.17 -7.11 15.21
CA ARG A 213 -5.45 -8.54 15.32
C ARG A 213 -5.82 -9.10 13.96
N LEU A 214 -5.31 -10.30 13.64
CA LEU A 214 -5.73 -11.00 12.43
C LEU A 214 -7.22 -11.30 12.51
N TYR A 215 -7.90 -11.08 11.40
CA TYR A 215 -9.28 -11.52 11.25
C TYR A 215 -9.39 -13.04 11.38
N LYS A 216 -10.23 -13.51 12.31
CA LYS A 216 -10.47 -14.95 12.53
C LYS A 216 -11.79 -15.43 11.94
N ASN A 217 -12.88 -14.74 12.25
CA ASN A 217 -14.24 -14.97 11.74
C ASN A 217 -15.10 -13.75 12.11
N GLY A 218 -15.97 -13.31 11.21
CA GLY A 218 -16.85 -12.17 11.44
C GLY A 218 -17.64 -11.77 10.20
N ASN A 219 -18.17 -10.55 10.21
CA ASN A 219 -18.95 -10.02 9.09
C ASN A 219 -18.07 -9.22 8.11
N LYS A 220 -17.05 -8.51 8.62
CA LYS A 220 -16.22 -7.59 7.83
C LYS A 220 -14.79 -7.54 8.37
N ALA A 221 -13.82 -7.44 7.47
CA ALA A 221 -12.40 -7.24 7.79
C ALA A 221 -11.81 -6.08 6.99
N LEU A 222 -10.77 -5.44 7.53
CA LEU A 222 -9.99 -4.43 6.81
C LEU A 222 -8.71 -5.07 6.27
N ASN A 223 -8.49 -5.03 4.96
CA ASN A 223 -7.25 -5.49 4.36
C ASN A 223 -6.21 -4.37 4.37
N ILE A 224 -5.08 -4.58 5.05
CA ILE A 224 -4.02 -3.58 5.20
C ILE A 224 -2.84 -3.78 4.23
N ALA A 225 -2.97 -4.72 3.30
CA ALA A 225 -1.97 -4.99 2.26
C ALA A 225 -2.55 -4.74 0.86
N SER A 226 -1.75 -4.20 -0.04
CA SER A 226 -2.07 -4.16 -1.46
C SER A 226 -2.00 -5.57 -2.05
N THR A 227 -3.14 -6.08 -2.51
CA THR A 227 -3.30 -7.48 -2.96
C THR A 227 -3.35 -7.54 -4.48
N ILE A 228 -2.41 -8.25 -5.11
CA ILE A 228 -2.39 -8.45 -6.56
C ILE A 228 -3.53 -9.40 -6.98
N ILE A 229 -4.27 -8.98 -8.00
CA ILE A 229 -5.38 -9.75 -8.57
C ILE A 229 -4.79 -10.90 -9.40
N THR A 230 -5.10 -12.13 -9.00
CA THR A 230 -4.67 -13.37 -9.67
C THR A 230 -5.85 -14.32 -9.79
N SER A 231 -5.78 -15.30 -10.69
CA SER A 231 -6.81 -16.36 -10.76
C SER A 231 -6.95 -17.08 -9.43
N GLU A 232 -5.84 -17.41 -8.76
CA GLU A 232 -5.85 -18.05 -7.44
C GLU A 232 -6.59 -17.20 -6.37
N LEU A 233 -6.47 -15.87 -6.42
CA LEU A 233 -7.22 -14.99 -5.51
C LEU A 233 -8.72 -15.06 -5.78
N ILE A 234 -9.12 -15.12 -7.06
CA ILE A 234 -10.52 -15.21 -7.47
C ILE A 234 -11.10 -16.57 -7.09
N ASP A 235 -10.35 -17.65 -7.30
CA ASP A 235 -10.76 -19.03 -7.02
C ASP A 235 -10.93 -19.32 -5.53
N LYS A 236 -10.39 -18.47 -4.65
CA LYS A 236 -10.54 -18.57 -3.18
C LYS A 236 -11.77 -17.85 -2.64
N ASP A 237 -12.67 -17.38 -3.51
CA ASP A 237 -13.92 -16.72 -3.17
C ASP A 237 -13.79 -15.51 -2.22
N TYR A 238 -12.68 -14.77 -2.29
CA TYR A 238 -12.55 -13.52 -1.52
C TYR A 238 -13.56 -12.48 -2.00
N LYS A 239 -14.43 -12.06 -1.09
CA LYS A 239 -15.45 -11.04 -1.36
C LYS A 239 -14.98 -9.66 -0.91
N PHE A 240 -14.20 -9.01 -1.77
CA PHE A 240 -13.88 -7.59 -1.59
C PHE A 240 -15.10 -6.73 -1.90
N VAL A 241 -15.46 -5.81 -0.99
CA VAL A 241 -16.68 -4.97 -1.14
C VAL A 241 -16.32 -3.52 -1.39
N ASP A 242 -15.48 -2.93 -0.54
CA ASP A 242 -15.01 -1.56 -0.71
C ASP A 242 -13.56 -1.55 -1.17
N TYR A 243 -13.31 -1.53 -2.48
CA TYR A 243 -11.94 -1.59 -3.01
C TYR A 243 -11.70 -0.65 -4.18
N ILE A 244 -10.43 -0.30 -4.40
CA ILE A 244 -9.94 0.34 -5.61
C ILE A 244 -8.90 -0.55 -6.26
N VAL A 245 -9.02 -0.72 -7.57
CA VAL A 245 -8.01 -1.39 -8.38
C VAL A 245 -7.04 -0.34 -8.92
N LYS A 246 -5.75 -0.58 -8.71
CA LYS A 246 -4.65 0.20 -9.29
C LYS A 246 -3.79 -0.69 -10.17
N ARG A 247 -3.11 -0.07 -11.13
CA ARG A 247 -2.07 -0.70 -11.94
C ARG A 247 -0.71 -0.34 -11.35
N TYR A 248 0.16 -1.33 -11.24
CA TYR A 248 1.56 -1.13 -10.87
C TYR A 248 2.47 -1.51 -12.04
N ASP A 249 3.26 -0.54 -12.47
CA ASP A 249 4.30 -0.73 -13.48
C ASP A 249 5.66 -0.78 -12.80
N SER A 250 6.28 -1.96 -12.79
CA SER A 250 7.58 -2.18 -12.14
C SER A 250 8.70 -2.28 -13.17
N LYS A 251 9.86 -1.74 -12.83
CA LYS A 251 11.08 -1.90 -13.61
C LYS A 251 12.25 -2.33 -12.74
N THR A 252 13.14 -3.12 -13.32
CA THR A 252 14.53 -3.27 -12.88
C THR A 252 15.44 -2.52 -13.85
N PRO A 253 16.71 -2.26 -13.49
CA PRO A 253 17.64 -1.57 -14.38
C PRO A 253 17.70 -2.17 -15.80
N ASN A 254 17.57 -3.50 -15.92
CA ASN A 254 17.75 -4.22 -17.18
C ASN A 254 16.45 -4.75 -17.80
N MET A 255 15.30 -4.60 -17.14
CA MET A 255 14.04 -5.21 -17.60
C MET A 255 12.82 -4.46 -17.08
N VAL A 256 11.88 -4.19 -17.98
CA VAL A 256 10.50 -3.80 -17.64
C VAL A 256 9.75 -5.06 -17.24
N LYS A 257 9.24 -5.11 -16.01
CA LYS A 257 8.44 -6.26 -15.55
C LYS A 257 7.03 -6.15 -16.13
N PRO A 258 6.31 -7.28 -16.31
CA PRO A 258 4.89 -7.21 -16.58
C PRO A 258 4.19 -6.37 -15.51
N PHE A 259 3.27 -5.52 -15.96
CA PHE A 259 2.42 -4.79 -15.05
C PHE A 259 1.48 -5.76 -14.34
N TYR A 260 1.03 -5.38 -13.15
CA TYR A 260 -0.03 -6.11 -12.47
C TYR A 260 -1.08 -5.16 -11.92
N HIS A 261 -2.31 -5.65 -11.84
CA HIS A 261 -3.41 -4.96 -11.18
C HIS A 261 -3.51 -5.44 -9.75
N TYR A 262 -3.75 -4.51 -8.83
CA TYR A 262 -3.86 -4.82 -7.41
C TYR A 262 -5.00 -4.05 -6.77
N ILE A 263 -5.63 -4.68 -5.79
CA ILE A 263 -6.58 -4.08 -4.86
C ILE A 263 -5.77 -3.32 -3.80
N GLU A 264 -6.03 -2.03 -3.65
CA GLU A 264 -5.32 -1.19 -2.70
C GLU A 264 -5.61 -1.57 -1.24
N ALA A 265 -4.60 -1.42 -0.37
CA ALA A 265 -4.77 -1.48 1.08
C ALA A 265 -5.79 -0.44 1.57
N GLY A 266 -6.51 -0.77 2.64
CA GLY A 266 -7.69 -0.05 3.11
C GLY A 266 -8.99 -0.57 2.50
N SER A 267 -8.93 -1.70 1.78
CA SER A 267 -10.10 -2.37 1.22
C SER A 267 -10.82 -3.22 2.26
N THR A 268 -12.13 -3.42 2.10
CA THR A 268 -12.92 -4.26 3.02
C THR A 268 -13.23 -5.60 2.40
N LEU A 269 -13.21 -6.63 3.25
CA LEU A 269 -13.53 -8.02 2.92
C LEU A 269 -14.75 -8.45 3.73
N GLU A 270 -15.66 -9.19 3.12
CA GLU A 270 -16.73 -9.91 3.80
C GLU A 270 -16.44 -11.42 3.84
N GLU A 271 -17.10 -12.12 4.76
CA GLU A 271 -17.06 -13.59 4.87
C GLU A 271 -15.67 -14.13 5.26
N LYS A 272 -15.36 -15.40 4.97
CA LYS A 272 -14.09 -16.02 5.36
C LYS A 272 -12.93 -15.44 4.54
N ALA A 273 -12.21 -14.47 5.13
CA ALA A 273 -10.97 -13.96 4.59
C ALA A 273 -9.78 -14.67 5.25
N GLU A 274 -9.29 -15.76 4.64
CA GLU A 274 -8.06 -16.38 5.12
C GLU A 274 -6.86 -15.44 4.88
N PRO A 275 -5.96 -15.25 5.85
CA PRO A 275 -4.73 -14.52 5.61
C PRO A 275 -3.77 -15.36 4.75
N ILE A 276 -3.37 -14.83 3.59
CA ILE A 276 -2.52 -15.55 2.64
C ILE A 276 -1.43 -14.64 2.13
N GLY A 277 -0.17 -15.06 2.25
CA GLY A 277 0.98 -14.53 1.53
C GLY A 277 1.45 -15.55 0.50
N ASN A 278 1.72 -15.11 -0.73
CA ASN A 278 2.24 -15.99 -1.77
C ASN A 278 3.19 -15.27 -2.74
N ILE A 279 4.16 -16.02 -3.27
CA ILE A 279 4.93 -15.62 -4.44
C ILE A 279 4.14 -16.09 -5.67
N ILE A 280 3.60 -15.14 -6.42
CA ILE A 280 2.66 -15.40 -7.52
C ILE A 280 3.34 -15.48 -8.90
N SER A 281 4.60 -15.06 -9.01
CA SER A 281 5.39 -15.27 -10.21
C SER A 281 6.89 -15.19 -9.93
N ASP A 282 7.68 -15.84 -10.78
CA ASP A 282 9.13 -15.73 -10.83
C ASP A 282 9.54 -15.47 -12.29
N ILE A 283 9.91 -14.23 -12.60
CA ILE A 283 10.29 -13.80 -13.95
C ILE A 283 11.78 -13.47 -13.93
N ASN A 284 12.60 -14.32 -14.55
CA ASN A 284 14.05 -14.20 -14.56
C ASN A 284 14.67 -14.05 -13.16
N GLY A 285 14.18 -14.81 -12.17
CA GLY A 285 14.64 -14.75 -10.78
C GLY A 285 13.98 -13.64 -9.95
N ILE A 286 13.13 -12.82 -10.55
CA ILE A 286 12.39 -11.75 -9.86
C ILE A 286 11.06 -12.30 -9.39
N LYS A 287 10.93 -12.40 -8.07
CA LYS A 287 9.73 -12.90 -7.43
C LYS A 287 8.72 -11.78 -7.20
N THR A 288 7.49 -11.99 -7.67
CA THR A 288 6.36 -11.11 -7.39
C THR A 288 5.57 -11.66 -6.22
N TYR A 289 5.31 -10.82 -5.23
CA TYR A 289 4.62 -11.20 -4.00
C TYR A 289 3.25 -10.53 -3.93
N SER A 290 2.27 -11.26 -3.42
CA SER A 290 0.94 -10.78 -3.11
C SER A 290 0.53 -11.30 -1.74
N CYS A 291 -0.22 -10.49 -0.99
CA CYS A 291 -0.89 -11.01 0.20
C CYS A 291 -2.24 -10.38 0.44
N VAL A 292 -3.10 -11.13 1.13
CA VAL A 292 -4.30 -10.65 1.81
C VAL A 292 -3.95 -10.61 3.30
N PHE A 293 -3.96 -9.42 3.88
CA PHE A 293 -3.66 -9.20 5.30
C PHE A 293 -4.91 -8.60 5.97
N PRO A 294 -5.92 -9.43 6.28
CA PRO A 294 -7.16 -8.99 6.87
C PRO A 294 -6.99 -8.81 8.38
N ILE A 295 -7.34 -7.65 8.90
CA ILE A 295 -7.39 -7.35 10.33
C ILE A 295 -8.83 -7.23 10.81
N GLU A 296 -9.03 -7.53 12.10
CA GLU A 296 -10.27 -7.24 12.80
C GLU A 296 -10.52 -5.73 12.81
N ILE A 297 -11.79 -5.35 12.63
CA ILE A 297 -12.25 -3.96 12.68
C ILE A 297 -12.65 -3.66 14.12
#